data_AF-A0A348G3V8-F1
#
_entry.id   AF-A0A348G3V8-F1
#
_cell.length_a   1.000
_cell.length_b   1.000
_cell.length_c   1.000
_cell.angle_alpha   90.00
_cell.angle_beta   90.00
_cell.angle_gamma   90.00
#
_symmetry.space_group_name_H-M   'P 1'
#
loop_
_entity.id
_entity.type
_entity.pdbx_description
1 polymer ?
#
loop_
_entity_poly.entity_id
_entity_poly.type
_entity_poly.pdbx_seq_one_letter_code
_entity_poly.pdbx_strand_id
1 'polypeptide(L)'
;MPKTSATPRSRAAGKTTAGKTTAGKAGARRTASLTIRGLDAGVKARLRRRAAERGHSMEEEARQLLTRALAEPETGLASAIHRLFAPLGGVELDLPPREPGREPPTFD
;
A
#
# COMPACT_ATOMS: atom_id res chain seq x y z
N MET A 1 -11.51 -52.74 29.21
CA MET A 1 -11.90 -51.79 28.14
C MET A 1 -13.42 -51.64 28.16
N PRO A 2 -13.93 -50.46 28.54
CA PRO A 2 -14.86 -49.73 27.67
C PRO A 2 -14.32 -48.33 27.32
N LYS A 3 -14.55 -47.90 26.08
CA LYS A 3 -13.96 -46.70 25.47
C LYS A 3 -14.65 -45.42 25.95
N THR A 4 -13.84 -44.44 26.35
CA THR A 4 -14.19 -43.03 26.49
C THR A 4 -14.26 -42.37 25.11
N SER A 5 -15.35 -41.67 24.80
CA SER A 5 -15.40 -40.66 23.73
C SER A 5 -16.43 -39.60 24.15
N ALA A 6 -16.00 -38.45 24.66
CA ALA A 6 -15.57 -37.28 23.90
C ALA A 6 -16.72 -36.64 23.10
N THR A 7 -17.25 -35.56 23.68
CA THR A 7 -18.17 -34.55 23.13
C THR A 7 -17.70 -33.99 21.77
N PRO A 8 -18.64 -33.50 20.96
CA PRO A 8 -18.39 -32.24 20.27
C PRO A 8 -19.45 -31.18 20.55
N ARG A 9 -18.97 -30.00 20.94
CA ARG A 9 -19.72 -28.74 21.04
C ARG A 9 -20.21 -28.35 19.66
N SER A 10 -21.53 -28.29 19.49
CA SER A 10 -22.18 -27.60 18.37
C SER A 10 -21.92 -26.09 18.47
N ARG A 11 -21.21 -25.54 17.49
CA ARG A 11 -20.90 -24.11 17.37
C ARG A 11 -21.74 -23.54 16.22
N ALA A 12 -22.51 -22.51 16.53
CA ALA A 12 -23.38 -21.77 15.62
C ALA A 12 -22.64 -21.28 14.36
N ALA A 13 -23.19 -21.58 13.19
CA ALA A 13 -22.82 -20.94 11.93
C ALA A 13 -23.78 -19.76 11.70
N GLY A 14 -23.36 -18.59 12.19
CA GLY A 14 -23.97 -17.31 11.85
C GLY A 14 -23.65 -16.96 10.40
N LYS A 15 -24.72 -16.78 9.61
CA LYS A 15 -24.90 -15.80 8.53
C LYS A 15 -23.61 -15.16 7.99
N THR A 16 -23.05 -15.71 6.92
CA THR A 16 -22.19 -14.94 6.02
C THR A 16 -23.09 -14.09 5.11
N THR A 17 -23.19 -12.80 5.43
CA THR A 17 -23.64 -11.78 4.50
C THR A 17 -22.63 -11.69 3.37
N ALA A 18 -23.04 -12.08 2.16
CA ALA A 18 -22.30 -11.80 0.94
C ALA A 18 -22.06 -10.28 0.88
N GLY A 19 -20.79 -9.90 1.01
CA GLY A 19 -20.32 -8.55 0.84
C GLY A 19 -20.76 -8.07 -0.54
N LYS A 20 -21.72 -7.17 -0.55
CA LYS A 20 -22.11 -6.39 -1.72
C LYS A 20 -20.91 -5.52 -2.08
N THR A 21 -20.04 -6.02 -2.97
CA THR A 21 -19.08 -5.17 -3.66
C THR A 21 -19.88 -4.22 -4.53
N THR A 22 -20.19 -3.05 -4.00
CA THR A 22 -20.64 -1.93 -4.79
C THR A 22 -19.50 -1.59 -5.74
N ALA A 23 -19.60 -2.06 -6.98
CA ALA A 23 -18.88 -1.47 -8.09
C ALA A 23 -19.13 0.03 -8.03
N GLY A 24 -18.08 0.77 -7.65
CA GLY A 24 -18.12 2.20 -7.47
C GLY A 24 -18.63 2.81 -8.77
N LYS A 25 -19.85 3.33 -8.71
CA LYS A 25 -20.44 4.24 -9.69
C LYS A 25 -19.35 5.21 -10.11
N ALA A 26 -18.98 5.20 -11.39
CA ALA A 26 -18.05 6.17 -11.99
C ALA A 26 -18.61 7.57 -11.74
N GLY A 27 -18.19 8.17 -10.63
CA GLY A 27 -18.58 9.50 -10.22
C GLY A 27 -17.96 10.48 -11.19
N ALA A 28 -18.80 11.33 -11.78
CA ALA A 28 -18.37 12.49 -12.56
C ALA A 28 -17.14 13.12 -11.91
N ARG A 29 -16.11 13.41 -12.73
CA ARG A 29 -14.83 13.96 -12.28
C ARG A 29 -15.07 15.34 -11.65
N ARG A 30 -15.35 15.36 -10.35
CA ARG A 30 -15.48 16.59 -9.58
C ARG A 30 -14.06 17.13 -9.37
N THR A 31 -13.75 18.23 -10.04
CA THR A 31 -12.55 18.99 -9.75
C THR A 31 -12.77 19.77 -8.45
N ALA A 32 -11.86 19.61 -7.49
CA ALA A 32 -11.84 20.41 -6.27
C ALA A 32 -10.78 21.51 -6.43
N SER A 33 -11.07 22.71 -5.96
CA SER A 33 -10.12 23.83 -5.91
C SER A 33 -9.65 24.08 -4.48
N LEU A 34 -8.38 24.44 -4.32
CA LEU A 34 -7.75 24.77 -3.05
C LEU A 34 -6.95 26.07 -3.22
N THR A 35 -7.12 27.03 -2.30
CA THR A 35 -6.34 28.28 -2.28
C THR A 35 -5.45 28.31 -1.04
N ILE A 36 -4.13 28.34 -1.24
CA ILE A 36 -3.15 28.47 -0.16
C ILE A 36 -2.74 29.95 -0.03
N ARG A 37 -3.13 30.60 1.06
CA ARG A 37 -2.78 32.00 1.35
C ARG A 37 -1.51 32.06 2.18
N GLY A 38 -0.72 33.14 2.03
CA GLY A 38 0.49 33.35 2.82
C GLY A 38 1.61 32.33 2.57
N LEU A 39 1.69 31.77 1.35
CA LEU A 39 2.77 30.84 0.99
C LEU A 39 4.12 31.58 1.00
N ASP A 40 5.09 31.01 1.70
CA ASP A 40 6.47 31.50 1.72
C ASP A 40 7.01 31.75 0.30
N ALA A 41 7.69 32.89 0.12
CA ALA A 41 8.18 33.31 -1.19
C ALA A 41 9.25 32.35 -1.74
N GLY A 42 10.08 31.78 -0.87
CA GLY A 42 11.07 30.76 -1.22
C GLY A 42 10.40 29.47 -1.71
N VAL A 43 9.35 29.02 -1.03
CA VAL A 43 8.56 27.85 -1.44
C VAL A 43 7.93 28.08 -2.82
N LYS A 44 7.30 29.24 -3.04
CA LYS A 44 6.72 29.61 -4.35
C LYS A 44 7.75 29.60 -5.47
N ALA A 45 8.94 30.14 -5.22
CA ALA A 45 10.03 30.16 -6.21
C ALA A 45 10.55 28.76 -6.54
N ARG A 46 10.72 27.90 -5.53
CA ARG A 46 11.14 26.50 -5.72
C ARG A 46 10.10 25.70 -6.50
N LEU A 47 8.82 25.92 -6.22
CA LEU A 47 7.72 25.26 -6.94
C LEU A 47 7.73 25.66 -8.43
N ARG A 48 7.92 26.96 -8.73
CA ARG A 48 8.02 27.46 -10.11
C ARG A 48 9.17 26.79 -10.87
N ARG A 49 10.35 26.73 -10.24
CA ARG A 49 11.54 26.15 -10.85
C ARG A 49 11.34 24.66 -11.14
N ARG A 50 10.83 23.89 -10.17
CA ARG A 50 10.54 22.45 -10.36
C ARG A 50 9.53 22.20 -11.48
N ALA A 51 8.48 23.03 -11.57
CA ALA A 51 7.49 22.92 -12.63
C ALA A 51 8.13 23.14 -14.01
N ALA A 52 9.00 24.15 -14.14
CA ALA A 52 9.74 24.42 -15.39
C ALA A 52 10.70 23.29 -15.75
N GLU A 53 11.46 22.76 -14.78
CA GLU A 53 12.36 21.61 -14.97
C GLU A 53 11.62 20.35 -15.47
N ARG A 54 10.36 20.17 -15.05
CA ARG A 54 9.51 19.02 -15.42
C ARG A 54 8.59 19.26 -16.61
N GLY A 55 8.58 20.47 -17.18
CA GLY A 55 7.75 20.82 -18.32
C GLY A 55 6.25 20.94 -18.03
N HIS A 56 5.85 21.15 -16.78
CA HIS A 56 4.44 21.27 -16.37
C HIS A 56 4.12 22.65 -15.79
N SER A 57 2.83 22.96 -15.64
CA SER A 57 2.40 24.18 -14.97
C SER A 57 2.71 24.11 -13.47
N MET A 58 2.81 25.28 -12.83
CA MET A 58 2.97 25.36 -11.37
C MET A 58 1.83 24.66 -10.62
N GLU A 59 0.60 24.73 -11.15
CA GLU A 59 -0.57 24.06 -10.57
C GLU A 59 -0.43 22.54 -10.63
N GLU A 60 -0.04 22.01 -11.79
CA GLU A 60 0.11 20.57 -11.98
C GLU A 60 1.24 20.01 -11.11
N GLU A 61 2.35 20.74 -10.98
CA GLU A 61 3.42 20.38 -10.06
C GLU A 61 2.95 20.38 -8.59
N ALA A 62 2.14 21.38 -8.19
CA ALA A 62 1.55 21.42 -6.86
C ALA A 62 0.63 20.22 -6.61
N ARG A 63 -0.21 19.88 -7.60
CA ARG A 63 -1.11 18.73 -7.52
C ARG A 63 -0.33 17.43 -7.38
N GLN A 64 0.71 17.22 -8.19
CA GLN A 64 1.55 16.02 -8.09
C GLN A 64 2.28 15.91 -6.76
N LEU A 65 2.77 17.02 -6.22
CA LEU A 65 3.40 17.04 -4.90
C LEU A 65 2.42 16.66 -3.79
N LEU A 66 1.22 17.25 -3.79
CA LEU A 66 0.18 16.91 -2.82
C LEU A 66 -0.26 15.46 -2.94
N THR A 67 -0.46 14.95 -4.16
CA THR A 67 -0.78 13.54 -4.40
C THR A 67 0.29 12.61 -3.84
N ARG A 68 1.57 12.89 -4.11
CA ARG A 68 2.68 12.06 -3.62
C ARG A 68 2.85 12.17 -2.10
N ALA A 69 2.68 13.36 -1.53
CA ALA A 69 2.85 13.60 -0.10
C ALA A 69 1.73 12.96 0.74
N LEU A 70 0.54 12.83 0.17
CA LEU A 70 -0.63 12.22 0.81
C LEU A 70 -0.89 10.79 0.32
N ALA A 71 -0.01 10.23 -0.51
CA ALA A 71 -0.11 8.84 -0.92
C ALA A 71 0.18 7.96 0.29
N GLU A 72 -0.85 7.31 0.81
CA GLU A 72 -0.67 6.20 1.72
C GLU A 72 0.04 5.06 0.96
N PRO A 73 0.93 4.29 1.60
CA PRO A 73 1.47 3.09 0.98
C PRO A 73 0.30 2.18 0.63
N GLU A 74 0.03 2.05 -0.68
CA GLU A 74 -1.13 1.34 -1.25
C GLU A 74 -1.26 -0.11 -0.75
N THR A 75 -0.18 -0.68 -0.20
CA THR A 75 -0.14 -2.04 0.32
C THR A 75 1.04 -2.18 1.29
N GLY A 76 0.85 -2.86 2.43
CA GLY A 76 1.99 -3.27 3.26
C GLY A 76 2.96 -4.15 2.45
N LEU A 77 4.22 -4.25 2.89
CA LEU A 77 5.28 -4.98 2.16
C LEU A 77 4.83 -6.36 1.64
N ALA A 78 4.12 -7.13 2.48
CA ALA A 78 3.59 -8.44 2.10
C ALA A 78 2.63 -8.39 0.90
N SER A 79 1.71 -7.42 0.88
CA SER A 79 0.75 -7.23 -0.21
C SER A 79 1.41 -6.70 -1.48
N ALA A 80 2.46 -5.88 -1.34
CA ALA A 80 3.28 -5.43 -2.47
C ALA A 80 4.05 -6.59 -3.12
N ILE A 81 4.69 -7.43 -2.30
CA ILE A 81 5.37 -8.67 -2.75
C ILE A 81 4.36 -9.60 -3.42
N HIS A 82 3.24 -9.88 -2.78
CA HIS A 82 2.20 -10.77 -3.32
C HIS A 82 1.73 -10.33 -4.70
N ARG A 83 1.53 -9.02 -4.94
CA ARG A 83 1.11 -8.49 -6.25
C ARG A 83 2.12 -8.78 -7.37
N LEU A 84 3.41 -8.83 -7.06
CA LEU A 84 4.45 -9.16 -8.04
C LEU A 84 4.38 -10.63 -8.48
N PHE A 85 4.08 -11.53 -7.54
CA PHE A 85 4.05 -12.98 -7.81
C PHE A 85 2.65 -13.52 -8.18
N ALA A 86 1.59 -12.75 -7.96
CA ALA A 86 0.21 -13.14 -8.26
C ALA A 86 -0.03 -13.55 -9.74
N PRO A 87 0.53 -12.86 -10.76
CA PRO A 87 0.39 -13.29 -12.15
C PRO A 87 1.09 -14.62 -12.48
N LEU A 88 2.05 -15.03 -11.64
CA LEU A 88 2.82 -16.26 -11.80
C LEU A 88 2.13 -17.47 -11.15
N GLY A 89 1.01 -17.26 -10.45
CA GLY A 89 0.27 -18.34 -9.77
C GLY A 89 0.86 -18.77 -8.41
N GLY A 90 1.80 -17.98 -7.88
CA GLY A 90 2.63 -18.38 -6.74
C GLY A 90 3.89 -19.11 -7.20
N VAL A 91 4.98 -18.96 -6.44
CA VAL A 91 6.25 -19.62 -6.72
C VAL A 91 6.59 -20.51 -5.53
N GLU A 92 6.98 -21.75 -5.79
CA GLU A 92 7.69 -22.53 -4.79
C GLU A 92 9.20 -22.43 -5.01
N LEU A 93 9.88 -21.99 -3.95
CA LEU A 93 11.31 -21.79 -3.95
C LEU A 93 11.96 -23.01 -3.32
N ASP A 94 12.90 -23.61 -4.05
CA ASP A 94 13.82 -24.56 -3.44
C ASP A 94 14.77 -23.79 -2.54
N LEU A 95 14.52 -23.85 -1.23
CA LEU A 95 15.28 -23.12 -0.24
C LEU A 95 16.59 -23.87 0.03
N PRO A 96 17.76 -23.24 -0.12
CA PRO A 96 19.01 -23.89 0.22
C PRO A 96 19.04 -24.27 1.71
N PRO A 97 19.80 -25.32 2.08
CA PRO A 97 19.98 -25.68 3.47
C PRO A 97 20.55 -24.49 4.26
N ARG A 98 20.08 -24.33 5.50
CA ARG A 98 20.50 -23.21 6.34
C ARG A 98 21.95 -23.39 6.75
N GLU A 99 22.80 -22.47 6.33
CA GLU A 99 24.21 -22.41 6.74
C GLU A 99 24.38 -21.70 8.10
N PRO A 100 25.51 -21.91 8.80
CA PRO A 100 25.88 -21.10 9.95
C PRO A 100 25.81 -19.61 9.60
N GLY A 101 25.28 -18.80 10.51
CA GLY A 101 25.27 -17.34 10.32
C GLY A 101 26.69 -16.80 10.15
N ARG A 102 26.81 -15.70 9.42
CA ARG A 102 28.10 -15.00 9.29
C ARG A 102 28.64 -14.65 10.67
N GLU A 103 29.94 -14.82 10.87
CA GLU A 103 30.61 -14.39 12.09
C GLU A 103 30.42 -12.87 12.27
N PRO A 104 29.95 -12.41 13.46
CA PRO A 104 29.73 -10.99 13.70
C PRO A 104 31.05 -10.21 13.58
N PRO A 105 31.02 -8.97 13.05
CA PRO A 105 32.21 -8.15 12.97
C PRO A 105 32.74 -7.81 14.37
N THR A 106 34.06 -7.87 14.55
CA THR A 106 34.73 -7.26 15.71
C THR A 106 34.90 -5.76 15.45
N PHE A 107 34.63 -4.94 16.47
CA PHE A 107 34.70 -3.48 16.41
C PHE A 107 35.85 -2.96 17.29
N ASP A 108 37.04 -3.56 17.16
CA ASP A 108 38.23 -3.10 17.87
C ASP A 108 38.64 -1.67 17.45
#